data_AF-A0A349Y4C4-F1
#
_entry.id   AF-A0A349Y4C4-F1
#
_cell.length_a   1.000
_cell.length_b   1.000
_cell.length_c   1.000
_cell.angle_alpha   90.00
_cell.angle_beta   90.00
_cell.angle_gamma   90.00
#
_symmetry.space_group_name_H-M   'P 1'
#
loop_
_entity.id
_entity.type
_entity.pdbx_description
1 polymer ?
#
loop_
_entity_poly.entity_id
_entity_poly.type
_entity_poly.pdbx_seq_one_letter_code
_entity_poly.pdbx_strand_id
1 'polypeptide(L)'
;MNERMGLVFGGMQHLGIFPVLVALYLQFRNWTWGDWAAAFDVNPVAGLIIWMMVVLYVAGWMLIGLRTRLDTYVSLLETALQRE
;
A
#
# COMPACT_ATOMS: atom_id res chain seq x y z
N MET A 1 -7.04 -12.37 21.69
CA MET A 1 -7.10 -10.89 21.56
C MET A 1 -6.74 -10.44 20.14
N ASN A 2 -7.20 -11.18 19.11
CA ASN A 2 -6.70 -11.05 17.72
C ASN A 2 -7.79 -10.65 16.69
N GLU A 3 -9.09 -10.78 16.98
CA GLU A 3 -10.13 -10.45 15.98
C GLU A 3 -10.26 -8.96 15.66
N ARG A 4 -9.92 -8.05 16.60
CA ARG A 4 -10.13 -6.60 16.39
C ARG A 4 -9.16 -5.96 15.41
N MET A 5 -7.99 -6.57 15.22
CA MET A 5 -6.97 -6.09 14.28
C MET A 5 -7.30 -6.47 12.82
N GLY A 6 -8.12 -7.51 12.61
CA GLY A 6 -8.59 -7.92 11.28
C GLY A 6 -9.50 -6.89 10.61
N LEU A 7 -10.27 -6.10 11.37
CA LEU A 7 -11.08 -5.00 10.81
C LEU A 7 -10.25 -3.75 10.49
N VAL A 8 -9.23 -3.45 11.32
CA VAL A 8 -8.37 -2.27 11.12
C VAL A 8 -7.32 -2.51 10.03
N PHE A 9 -6.77 -3.73 9.91
CA PHE A 9 -5.74 -4.06 8.91
C PHE A 9 -6.27 -4.86 7.71
N GLY A 10 -7.33 -5.66 7.85
CA GLY A 10 -7.95 -6.36 6.73
C GLY A 10 -8.62 -5.42 5.72
N GLY A 11 -9.09 -4.26 6.17
CA GLY A 11 -9.54 -3.18 5.28
C GLY A 11 -8.41 -2.51 4.50
N MET A 12 -7.23 -2.34 5.10
CA MET A 12 -6.04 -1.80 4.43
C MET A 12 -5.44 -2.76 3.40
N GLN A 13 -5.46 -4.06 3.67
CA GLN A 13 -5.10 -5.08 2.67
C GLN A 13 -6.07 -5.09 1.48
N HIS A 14 -7.35 -4.78 1.71
CA HIS A 14 -8.36 -4.75 0.65
C HIS A 14 -8.41 -3.44 -0.14
N LEU A 15 -7.90 -2.34 0.42
CA LEU A 15 -7.69 -1.11 -0.34
C LEU A 15 -6.69 -1.35 -1.50
N GLY A 16 -5.73 -2.26 -1.34
CA GLY A 16 -4.89 -2.74 -2.44
C GLY A 16 -4.36 -1.58 -3.30
N ILE A 17 -4.46 -1.68 -4.62
CA ILE A 17 -3.99 -0.68 -5.58
C ILE A 17 -4.83 0.64 -5.61
N PHE A 18 -5.98 0.72 -4.91
CA PHE A 18 -6.88 1.88 -4.99
C PHE A 18 -6.25 3.23 -4.65
N PRO A 19 -5.48 3.38 -3.55
CA PRO A 19 -4.89 4.67 -3.21
C PRO A 19 -3.95 5.18 -4.30
N VAL A 20 -3.23 4.25 -4.95
CA VAL A 20 -2.37 4.56 -6.10
C VAL A 20 -3.20 4.97 -7.30
N LEU A 21 -4.29 4.25 -7.62
CA LEU A 21 -5.19 4.62 -8.72
C LEU A 21 -5.86 5.99 -8.51
N VAL A 22 -6.28 6.29 -7.29
CA VAL A 22 -6.88 7.58 -6.95
C VAL A 22 -5.84 8.70 -7.09
N ALA A 23 -4.62 8.48 -6.62
CA ALA A 23 -3.53 9.44 -6.79
C ALA A 23 -3.20 9.68 -8.27
N LEU A 24 -3.09 8.61 -9.08
CA LEU A 24 -2.88 8.72 -10.53
C LEU A 24 -4.05 9.42 -11.21
N TYR A 25 -5.28 9.07 -10.87
CA TYR A 25 -6.47 9.73 -11.40
C TYR A 25 -6.45 11.24 -11.09
N LEU A 26 -6.18 11.63 -9.84
CA LEU A 26 -6.09 13.04 -9.46
C LEU A 26 -4.91 13.76 -10.11
N GLN A 27 -3.80 13.07 -10.35
CA GLN A 27 -2.64 13.63 -11.03
C GLN A 27 -2.93 13.90 -12.50
N PHE A 28 -3.62 12.98 -13.18
CA PHE A 28 -3.92 13.08 -14.61
C PHE A 28 -5.33 13.60 -14.93
N ARG A 29 -6.14 13.99 -13.94
CA ARG A 29 -7.55 14.39 -14.16
C ARG A 29 -7.73 15.56 -15.13
N ASN A 30 -6.77 16.47 -15.17
CA ASN A 30 -6.80 17.66 -16.02
C ASN A 30 -5.85 17.52 -17.22
N TRP A 31 -5.23 16.35 -17.38
CA TRP A 31 -4.30 16.09 -18.47
C TRP A 31 -5.07 15.89 -19.77
N THR A 32 -4.61 16.55 -20.83
CA THR A 32 -5.20 16.44 -22.17
C THR A 32 -4.26 15.67 -23.09
N TRP A 33 -4.84 14.78 -23.90
CA TRP A 33 -4.08 13.94 -24.83
C TRP A 33 -3.39 14.83 -25.87
N GLY A 34 -2.05 14.91 -25.83
CA GLY A 34 -1.24 15.78 -26.68
C GLY A 34 -0.31 16.74 -25.91
N ASP A 35 -0.59 16.99 -24.63
CA ASP A 35 0.23 17.84 -23.77
C ASP A 35 1.11 17.00 -22.83
N TRP A 36 2.04 16.23 -23.42
CA TRP A 36 2.99 15.41 -22.67
C TRP A 36 3.98 16.26 -21.86
N ALA A 37 4.18 17.52 -22.26
CA ALA A 37 4.97 18.48 -21.50
C ALA A 37 4.27 18.80 -20.17
N ALA A 38 2.99 19.16 -20.16
CA ALA A 38 2.26 19.42 -18.91
C ALA A 38 2.09 18.19 -18.01
N ALA A 39 2.16 16.97 -18.55
CA ALA A 39 2.16 15.74 -17.74
C ALA A 39 3.42 15.61 -16.86
N PHE A 40 4.55 16.18 -17.31
CA PHE A 40 5.85 16.07 -16.65
C PHE A 40 6.47 17.43 -16.31
N ASP A 41 5.76 18.55 -16.53
CA ASP A 41 6.13 19.91 -16.10
C ASP A 41 5.88 20.08 -14.59
N VAL A 42 6.38 19.11 -13.84
CA VAL A 42 6.29 19.05 -12.40
C VAL A 42 7.64 19.52 -11.88
N ASN A 43 7.63 20.55 -11.04
CA ASN A 43 8.83 21.02 -10.34
C ASN A 43 9.60 19.81 -9.79
N PRO A 44 10.92 19.68 -10.01
CA PRO A 44 11.71 18.52 -9.59
C PRO A 44 11.54 18.17 -8.11
N VAL A 45 11.26 19.16 -7.26
CA VAL A 45 10.92 18.95 -5.84
C VAL A 45 9.60 18.19 -5.68
N ALA A 46 8.56 18.54 -6.44
CA ALA A 46 7.29 17.84 -6.43
C ALA A 46 7.41 16.42 -7.00
N GLY A 47 8.24 16.22 -8.03
CA GLY A 47 8.58 14.89 -8.54
C GLY A 47 9.24 14.01 -7.48
N LEU A 48 10.19 14.56 -6.71
CA LEU A 48 10.85 13.85 -5.61
C LEU A 48 9.87 13.47 -4.49
N ILE A 49 8.94 14.36 -4.14
CA ILE A 49 7.91 14.09 -3.12
C ILE A 49 6.98 12.96 -3.57
N ILE A 50 6.49 13.00 -4.81
CA ILE A 50 5.66 11.93 -5.37
C ILE A 50 6.41 10.60 -5.33
N TRP A 51 7.69 10.59 -5.72
CA TRP A 51 8.53 9.40 -5.67
C TRP A 51 8.68 8.87 -4.23
N MET A 52 8.95 9.73 -3.24
CA MET A 52 9.01 9.31 -1.83
C MET A 52 7.68 8.75 -1.32
N MET A 53 6.55 9.32 -1.72
CA MET A 53 5.23 8.81 -1.36
C MET A 53 5.01 7.39 -1.90
N VAL A 54 5.44 7.11 -3.14
CA VAL A 54 5.37 5.77 -3.73
C VAL A 54 6.26 4.79 -2.95
N VAL A 55 7.50 5.18 -2.63
CA VAL A 55 8.43 4.33 -1.86
C VAL A 55 7.86 4.01 -0.47
N LEU A 56 7.36 5.02 0.24
CA LEU A 56 6.73 4.83 1.57
C LEU A 56 5.53 3.90 1.50
N TYR A 57 4.72 4.04 0.45
CA TYR A 57 3.56 3.18 0.24
C TYR A 57 3.96 1.72 0.01
N VAL A 58 4.94 1.46 -0.87
CA VAL A 58 5.47 0.11 -1.13
C VAL A 58 6.09 -0.49 0.13
N ALA A 59 6.86 0.29 0.88
CA ALA A 59 7.45 -0.15 2.15
C ALA A 59 6.37 -0.52 3.18
N GLY A 60 5.34 0.30 3.32
CA GLY A 60 4.18 0.02 4.18
C GLY A 60 3.48 -1.27 3.79
N TRP A 61 3.28 -1.50 2.49
CA TRP A 61 2.70 -2.74 1.99
C TRP A 61 3.56 -3.96 2.35
N MET A 62 4.87 -3.90 2.11
CA MET A 62 5.79 -5.00 2.43
C MET A 62 5.77 -5.36 3.92
N LEU A 63 5.78 -4.35 4.81
CA LEU A 63 5.73 -4.55 6.25
C LEU A 63 4.42 -5.22 6.68
N ILE A 64 3.28 -4.80 6.13
CA ILE A 64 1.99 -5.44 6.39
C ILE A 64 2.01 -6.89 5.92
N GLY A 65 2.54 -7.17 4.72
CA GLY A 65 2.66 -8.53 4.19
C GLY A 65 3.55 -9.44 5.04
N LEU A 66 4.69 -8.93 5.53
CA LEU A 66 5.57 -9.65 6.45
C LEU A 66 4.87 -9.96 7.77
N ARG A 67 4.14 -8.99 8.32
CA ARG A 67 3.36 -9.16 9.55
C ARG A 67 2.31 -10.25 9.41
N THR A 68 1.50 -10.23 8.35
CA THR A 68 0.48 -11.27 8.13
C THR A 68 1.08 -12.68 8.03
N ARG A 69 2.26 -12.81 7.39
CA ARG A 69 2.97 -14.09 7.30
C ARG A 69 3.44 -14.57 8.68
N LEU A 70 4.04 -13.68 9.47
CA LEU A 70 4.48 -13.98 10.82
C LEU A 70 3.30 -14.43 11.71
N ASP A 71 2.19 -13.69 11.68
CA ASP A 71 0.99 -14.04 12.45
C ASP A 71 0.45 -15.43 12.06
N THR A 72 0.49 -15.76 10.77
CA THR A 72 0.10 -17.09 10.27
C THR A 72 1.03 -18.18 10.79
N TYR A 73 2.35 -17.96 10.73
CA TYR A 73 3.32 -18.94 11.22
C TYR A 73 3.20 -19.17 12.73
N VAL A 74 2.97 -18.11 13.50
CA VAL A 74 2.71 -18.21 14.95
C VAL A 74 1.44 -19.03 15.19
N SER A 75 0.35 -18.75 14.48
CA SER A 75 -0.91 -19.50 14.61
C SER A 75 -0.76 -20.99 14.27
N LEU A 76 -0.01 -21.31 13.21
CA LEU A 76 0.27 -22.70 12.82
C LEU A 76 1.11 -23.42 13.88
N LEU A 77 2.10 -22.72 14.46
CA LEU A 77 2.95 -23.25 15.52
C LEU A 77 2.16 -23.52 16.81
N GLU A 78 1.33 -22.58 17.24
CA GLU A 78 0.44 -22.75 18.41
C GLU A 78 -0.50 -23.94 18.22
N THR A 79 -1.06 -24.10 17.02
CA THR A 79 -1.96 -25.22 16.70
C THR A 79 -1.24 -26.56 16.73
N ALA A 80 0.02 -26.63 16.26
CA ALA A 80 0.81 -27.85 16.30
C ALA A 80 1.15 -28.27 17.74
N LEU A 81 1.52 -27.30 18.59
CA LEU A 81 1.84 -27.53 20.01
C LEU A 81 0.62 -27.97 20.85
N GLN A 82 -0.59 -27.52 20.52
CA GLN A 82 -1.81 -27.95 21.22
C GLN A 82 -2.30 -29.35 20.83
N ARG A 83 -1.72 -29.95 19.78
CA ARG A 83 -2.16 -31.26 19.25
C ARG A 83 -1.36 -32.44 19.79
N GLU A 84 -0.30 -32.19 20.57
CA GLU A 84 0.39 -33.16 21.44
C GLU A 84 -0.20 -33.11 22.86
#